data_AF-A0A7C1K016-F1
#
_entry.id   AF-A0A7C1K016-F1
#
_cell.length_a   1.000
_cell.length_b   1.000
_cell.length_c   1.000
_cell.angle_alpha   90.00
_cell.angle_beta   90.00
_cell.angle_gamma   90.00
#
_symmetry.space_group_name_H-M   'P 1'
#
loop_
_entity.id
_entity.type
_entity.pdbx_description
1 polymer ?
#
loop_
_entity_poly.entity_id
_entity_poly.type
_entity_poly.pdbx_seq_one_letter_code
_entity_poly.pdbx_strand_id
1 'polypeptide(L)'
;MRQVIIENPVINSPFEEPRRHFQFDDEGITDVIVQQRRESGYFVPIARPRSKAGGAKQLVFDTEWTADRIEPNRMVNDIRRKVKLWREGRYTADVTSVTARLLQHWQNPARARRLFFCQIEAIETLIYITEVARKYGDNWIENEIRRANEDANPGLFRIASKMATGSGKTVVMAMLIAWQTLNKIAQPHDARFTDSFLVVTPGITIRDRLRVLLP
;
A
#
# COMPACT_ATOMS: atom_id res chain seq x y z
N MET A 1 10.49 10.88 -31.03
CA MET A 1 10.71 10.18 -29.75
C MET A 1 11.41 8.88 -30.03
N ARG A 2 12.58 8.67 -29.42
CA ARG A 2 13.30 7.40 -29.51
C ARG A 2 12.49 6.39 -28.71
N GLN A 3 12.03 5.31 -29.37
CA GLN A 3 11.29 4.28 -28.67
C GLN A 3 12.23 3.59 -27.68
N VAL A 4 12.02 3.80 -26.38
CA VAL A 4 12.75 3.09 -25.33
C VAL A 4 12.25 1.65 -25.32
N ILE A 5 13.16 0.70 -25.56
CA ILE A 5 12.85 -0.74 -25.53
C ILE A 5 13.36 -1.31 -24.22
N ILE A 6 12.45 -1.63 -23.31
CA ILE A 6 12.76 -2.35 -22.07
C ILE A 6 12.52 -3.84 -22.32
N GLU A 7 13.59 -4.60 -22.54
CA GLU A 7 13.50 -6.04 -22.83
C GLU A 7 12.89 -6.84 -21.66
N ASN A 8 13.26 -6.49 -20.43
CA ASN A 8 12.71 -7.10 -19.22
C ASN A 8 12.26 -6.02 -18.20
N PRO A 9 10.94 -5.75 -18.09
CA PRO A 9 10.44 -4.75 -17.14
C PRO A 9 10.47 -5.23 -15.68
N VAL A 10 10.71 -6.52 -15.43
CA VAL A 10 10.74 -7.11 -14.09
C VAL A 10 12.16 -7.12 -13.53
N ILE A 11 12.51 -6.04 -12.83
CA ILE A 11 13.85 -5.81 -12.27
C ILE A 11 13.93 -5.95 -10.73
N ASN A 12 12.89 -6.45 -10.06
CA ASN A 12 12.91 -6.70 -8.61
C ASN A 12 12.27 -8.04 -8.27
N SER A 13 12.72 -8.64 -7.16
CA SER A 13 12.03 -9.77 -6.55
C SER A 13 10.67 -9.34 -6.01
N PRO A 14 9.60 -10.14 -6.17
CA PRO A 14 8.30 -9.84 -5.56
C PRO A 14 8.29 -10.09 -4.04
N PHE A 15 9.32 -10.77 -3.50
CA PHE A 15 9.41 -11.18 -2.10
C PHE A 15 10.29 -10.27 -1.24
N GLU A 16 11.05 -9.37 -1.85
CA GLU A 16 11.98 -8.47 -1.16
C GLU A 16 11.60 -7.01 -1.39
N GLU A 17 12.10 -6.11 -0.53
CA GLU A 17 11.93 -4.68 -0.75
C GLU A 17 12.51 -4.29 -2.13
N PRO A 18 11.77 -3.59 -3.00
CA PRO A 18 12.28 -3.15 -4.29
C PRO A 18 13.50 -2.25 -4.12
N ARG A 19 14.58 -2.55 -4.85
CA ARG A 19 15.86 -1.81 -4.77
C ARG A 19 16.19 -1.06 -6.05
N ARG A 20 15.40 -1.25 -7.10
CA ARG A 20 15.67 -0.69 -8.43
C ARG A 20 14.39 -0.16 -9.07
N HIS A 21 14.50 0.87 -9.88
CA HIS A 21 13.43 1.32 -10.77
C HIS A 21 14.01 1.95 -12.04
N PHE A 22 13.23 1.93 -13.12
CA PHE A 22 13.53 2.71 -14.32
C PHE A 22 13.28 4.19 -14.04
N GLN A 23 14.23 5.03 -14.42
CA GLN A 23 14.13 6.48 -14.30
C GLN A 23 13.01 7.01 -15.22
N PHE A 24 12.41 8.12 -14.81
CA PHE A 24 11.53 8.91 -15.66
C PHE A 24 12.27 10.20 -16.03
N ASP A 25 12.18 10.63 -17.28
CA ASP A 25 12.67 11.92 -17.78
C ASP A 25 11.51 12.76 -18.35
N ASP A 26 11.82 13.86 -19.03
CA ASP A 26 10.82 14.77 -19.61
C ASP A 26 10.09 14.17 -20.83
N GLU A 27 10.53 13.02 -21.34
CA GLU A 27 9.90 12.30 -22.46
C GLU A 27 9.16 11.02 -22.00
N GLY A 28 9.46 10.47 -20.82
CA GLY A 28 8.76 9.31 -20.28
C GLY A 28 9.64 8.40 -19.43
N ILE A 29 9.31 7.10 -19.44
CA ILE A 29 10.14 6.06 -18.83
C ILE A 29 11.39 5.82 -19.68
N THR A 30 12.54 5.69 -19.03
CA THR A 30 13.82 5.40 -19.68
C THR A 30 14.28 3.96 -19.42
N ASP A 31 15.33 3.52 -20.11
CA ASP A 31 16.03 2.25 -19.85
C ASP A 31 17.08 2.38 -18.73
N VAL A 32 17.27 3.58 -18.18
CA VAL A 32 18.22 3.86 -17.10
C VAL A 32 17.68 3.33 -15.78
N ILE A 33 18.43 2.43 -15.15
CA ILE A 33 18.06 1.84 -13.86
C ILE A 33 18.71 2.62 -12.72
N VAL A 34 17.87 3.17 -11.84
CA VAL A 34 18.30 3.80 -10.59
C VAL A 34 18.33 2.75 -9.47
N GLN A 35 19.45 2.67 -8.73
CA GLN A 35 19.68 1.70 -7.64
C GLN A 35 19.04 2.14 -6.32
N GLN A 36 17.75 2.47 -6.36
CA GLN A 36 16.95 2.71 -5.15
C GLN A 36 15.50 2.30 -5.35
N ARG A 37 14.79 2.17 -4.23
CA ARG A 37 13.33 2.06 -4.23
C ARG A 37 12.72 3.34 -4.80
N ARG A 38 11.81 3.20 -5.77
CA ARG A 38 11.07 4.37 -6.29
C ARG A 38 10.25 5.02 -5.20
N GLU A 39 10.39 6.33 -5.05
CA GLU A 39 9.51 7.12 -4.19
C GLU A 39 8.05 7.02 -4.68
N SER A 40 7.11 7.13 -3.75
CA SER A 40 5.71 7.26 -4.13
C SER A 40 5.45 8.67 -4.64
N GLY A 41 4.79 8.77 -5.79
CA GLY A 41 4.25 10.01 -6.34
C GLY A 41 3.05 9.75 -7.25
N TYR A 42 2.34 10.81 -7.62
CA TYR A 42 1.32 10.80 -8.66
C TYR A 42 1.76 11.64 -9.85
N PHE A 43 1.31 11.24 -11.03
CA PHE A 43 1.45 12.05 -12.24
C PHE A 43 0.31 13.07 -12.27
N VAL A 44 0.62 14.35 -12.20
CA VAL A 44 -0.36 15.43 -12.35
C VAL A 44 -0.77 15.50 -13.82
N PRO A 45 -2.04 15.25 -14.17
CA PRO A 45 -2.51 15.46 -15.52
C PRO A 45 -2.66 16.96 -15.76
N ILE A 46 -1.92 17.52 -16.72
CA ILE A 46 -2.19 18.88 -17.20
C ILE A 46 -3.38 18.77 -18.16
N ALA A 47 -4.46 19.50 -17.87
CA ALA A 47 -5.57 19.64 -18.82
C ALA A 47 -5.03 20.31 -20.10
N ARG A 48 -4.96 19.57 -21.21
CA ARG A 48 -4.65 20.20 -22.50
C ARG A 48 -5.72 21.28 -22.79
N PRO A 49 -5.35 22.52 -23.17
CA PRO A 49 -6.34 23.53 -23.54
C PRO A 49 -7.23 22.99 -24.65
N ARG A 50 -8.56 23.09 -24.48
CA ARG A 50 -9.55 22.63 -25.46
C ARG A 50 -9.26 23.28 -26.82
N SER A 51 -8.67 22.54 -27.75
CA SER A 51 -8.64 22.95 -29.15
C SER A 51 -10.08 22.97 -29.67
N LYS A 52 -10.54 24.14 -30.14
CA LYS A 52 -11.84 24.28 -30.79
C LYS A 52 -11.87 23.48 -32.10
N ALA A 53 -13.01 22.82 -32.31
CA ALA A 53 -13.58 22.30 -33.56
C ALA A 53 -13.01 21.00 -34.16
N GLY A 54 -13.89 20.00 -34.21
CA GLY A 54 -14.05 19.12 -35.38
C GLY A 54 -13.24 17.82 -35.39
N GLY A 55 -13.74 16.79 -34.69
CA GLY A 55 -13.31 15.41 -34.93
C GLY A 55 -13.44 14.55 -33.69
N ALA A 56 -14.29 13.51 -33.77
CA ALA A 56 -14.40 12.47 -32.75
C ALA A 56 -13.07 11.70 -32.66
N LYS A 57 -12.11 12.24 -31.91
CA LYS A 57 -10.94 11.49 -31.44
C LYS A 57 -11.28 10.92 -30.08
N GLN A 58 -11.43 9.59 -30.10
CA GLN A 58 -11.26 8.68 -28.99
C GLN A 58 -10.29 9.27 -27.96
N LEU A 59 -10.70 9.26 -26.69
CA LEU A 59 -9.88 9.65 -25.53
C LEU A 59 -8.64 8.74 -25.50
N VAL A 60 -7.63 9.09 -26.28
CA VAL A 60 -6.28 8.60 -26.12
C VAL A 60 -5.79 9.27 -24.85
N PHE A 61 -5.75 8.50 -23.76
CA PHE A 61 -4.93 8.83 -22.62
C PHE A 61 -3.47 8.80 -23.10
N ASP A 62 -3.03 9.89 -23.72
CA ASP A 62 -1.66 10.03 -24.18
C ASP A 62 -0.73 9.87 -22.98
N THR A 63 0.18 8.92 -23.15
CA THR A 63 1.30 8.55 -22.30
C THR A 63 2.25 9.72 -22.08
N GLU A 64 1.91 10.62 -21.17
CA GLU A 64 2.82 11.68 -20.74
C GLU A 64 3.18 11.45 -19.27
N TRP A 65 3.96 10.38 -19.03
CA TRP A 65 4.57 10.05 -17.75
C TRP A 65 5.92 10.78 -17.61
N THR A 66 5.90 12.11 -17.58
CA THR A 66 7.12 12.92 -17.58
C THR A 66 7.56 13.27 -16.15
N ALA A 67 8.87 13.45 -15.94
CA ALA A 67 9.48 13.65 -14.62
C ALA A 67 8.97 14.91 -13.90
N ASP A 68 8.76 16.00 -14.65
CA ASP A 68 8.20 17.27 -14.21
C ASP A 68 6.78 17.16 -13.66
N ARG A 69 6.05 16.07 -13.97
CA ARG A 69 4.67 15.84 -13.51
C ARG A 69 4.57 14.97 -12.28
N ILE A 70 5.69 14.50 -11.73
CA ILE A 70 5.68 13.64 -10.55
C ILE A 70 5.63 14.50 -9.29
N GLU A 71 4.48 14.54 -8.64
CA GLU A 71 4.37 15.10 -7.30
C GLU A 71 4.55 14.00 -6.25
N PRO A 72 5.51 14.15 -5.32
CA PRO A 72 5.78 13.14 -4.31
C PRO A 72 4.65 13.06 -3.27
N ASN A 73 4.22 11.84 -2.96
CA ASN A 73 3.31 11.57 -1.86
C ASN A 73 4.08 11.65 -0.53
N ARG A 74 4.32 12.87 -0.04
CA ARG A 74 5.11 13.14 1.17
C ARG A 74 4.70 12.26 2.35
N MET A 75 3.42 12.29 2.72
CA MET A 75 2.86 11.48 3.80
C MET A 75 3.14 9.98 3.63
N VAL A 76 2.93 9.43 2.42
CA VAL A 76 3.15 8.00 2.14
C VAL A 76 4.64 7.65 2.26
N ASN A 77 5.52 8.49 1.73
CA ASN A 77 6.96 8.28 1.80
C ASN A 77 7.46 8.38 3.25
N ASP A 78 6.92 9.30 4.04
CA ASP A 78 7.23 9.45 5.46
C ASP A 78 6.80 8.20 6.25
N ILE A 79 5.56 7.73 6.05
CA ILE A 79 5.07 6.48 6.66
C ILE A 79 5.96 5.30 6.28
N ARG A 80 6.34 5.16 5.00
CA ARG A 80 7.25 4.08 4.56
C ARG A 80 8.59 4.13 5.28
N ARG A 81 9.18 5.31 5.47
CA ARG A 81 10.43 5.46 6.22
C ARG A 81 10.25 5.05 7.68
N LYS A 82 9.16 5.46 8.33
CA LYS A 82 8.85 5.08 9.72
C LYS A 82 8.64 3.58 9.90
N VAL A 83 7.86 2.96 9.01
CA VAL A 83 7.65 1.50 9.00
C VAL A 83 8.96 0.76 8.78
N LYS A 84 9.81 1.24 7.86
CA LYS A 84 11.14 0.66 7.62
C LYS A 84 12.03 0.73 8.87
N LEU A 85 12.14 1.91 9.50
CA LEU A 85 12.93 2.08 10.73
C LEU A 85 12.44 1.16 11.85
N TRP A 86 11.12 1.01 12.01
CA TRP A 86 10.55 0.08 12.97
C TRP A 86 10.89 -1.38 12.63
N ARG A 87 10.77 -1.78 11.36
CA ARG A 87 11.09 -3.12 10.87
C ARG A 87 12.56 -3.50 11.09
N GLU A 88 13.48 -2.56 10.88
CA GLU A 88 14.93 -2.78 11.03
C GLU A 88 15.39 -2.67 12.50
N GLY A 89 14.60 -2.03 13.36
CA GLY A 89 14.91 -1.84 14.77
C GLY A 89 14.21 -2.86 15.66
N ARG A 90 13.25 -2.38 16.45
CA ARG A 90 12.61 -3.15 17.53
C ARG A 90 11.44 -4.03 17.09
N TYR A 91 10.97 -3.92 15.85
CA TYR A 91 9.93 -4.72 15.19
C TYR A 91 8.95 -5.48 16.12
N THR A 92 9.26 -6.73 16.49
CA THR A 92 8.38 -7.57 17.33
C THR A 92 8.28 -7.14 18.80
N ALA A 93 9.21 -6.34 19.30
CA ALA A 93 9.24 -5.88 20.69
C ALA A 93 8.32 -4.67 20.98
N ASP A 94 7.71 -4.07 19.96
CA ASP A 94 6.81 -2.92 20.11
C ASP A 94 5.35 -3.20 19.77
N VAL A 95 4.99 -4.45 19.54
CA VAL A 95 3.63 -4.91 19.25
C VAL A 95 3.16 -5.88 20.32
N THR A 96 1.90 -6.29 20.29
CA THR A 96 1.40 -7.36 21.17
C THR A 96 2.12 -8.68 20.90
N SER A 97 2.09 -9.59 21.88
CA SER A 97 2.67 -10.94 21.72
C SER A 97 2.01 -11.72 20.57
N VAL A 98 0.72 -11.52 20.32
CA VAL A 98 -0.02 -12.11 19.21
C VAL A 98 0.48 -11.55 17.88
N THR A 99 0.58 -10.23 17.76
CA THR A 99 1.09 -9.57 16.55
C THR A 99 2.52 -9.99 16.26
N ALA A 100 3.39 -10.08 17.28
CA ALA A 100 4.75 -10.57 17.14
C ALA A 100 4.81 -11.99 16.54
N ARG A 101 3.98 -12.91 17.05
CA ARG A 101 3.89 -14.29 16.53
C ARG A 101 3.36 -14.35 15.10
N LEU A 102 2.39 -13.50 14.76
CA LEU A 102 1.87 -13.40 13.39
C LEU A 102 2.93 -12.91 12.41
N LEU A 103 3.67 -11.85 12.77
CA LEU A 103 4.76 -11.31 11.94
C LEU A 103 5.85 -12.36 11.71
N GLN A 104 6.25 -13.09 12.77
CA GLN A 104 7.20 -14.21 12.66
C GLN A 104 6.68 -15.32 11.74
N HIS A 105 5.40 -15.71 11.88
CA HIS A 105 4.79 -16.73 11.03
C HIS A 105 4.74 -16.30 9.56
N TRP A 106 4.35 -15.04 9.28
CA TRP A 106 4.21 -14.52 7.94
C TRP A 106 5.53 -14.33 7.21
N GLN A 107 6.59 -14.01 7.95
CA GLN A 107 7.95 -13.85 7.41
C GLN A 107 8.78 -15.13 7.43
N ASN A 108 8.24 -16.24 7.94
CA ASN A 108 8.98 -17.50 8.00
C ASN A 108 9.38 -17.97 6.58
N PRO A 109 10.69 -18.08 6.26
CA PRO A 109 11.16 -18.50 4.94
C PRO A 109 10.75 -19.94 4.59
N ALA A 110 10.51 -20.79 5.60
CA ALA A 110 10.06 -22.16 5.42
C ALA A 110 8.54 -22.29 5.16
N ARG A 111 7.81 -21.18 5.12
CA ARG A 111 6.38 -21.20 4.79
C ARG A 111 6.17 -21.72 3.36
N ALA A 112 5.30 -22.72 3.21
CA ALA A 112 4.99 -23.34 1.91
C ALA A 112 4.60 -22.35 0.81
N ARG A 113 3.91 -21.26 1.17
CA ARG A 113 3.60 -20.14 0.27
C ARG A 113 4.16 -18.84 0.85
N ARG A 114 5.30 -18.40 0.33
CA ARG A 114 5.91 -17.12 0.68
C ARG A 114 4.97 -15.97 0.32
N LEU A 115 4.89 -14.97 1.19
CA LEU A 115 4.13 -13.75 0.94
C LEU A 115 4.97 -12.75 0.16
N PHE A 116 4.31 -11.98 -0.71
CA PHE A 116 4.98 -10.88 -1.40
C PHE A 116 5.32 -9.77 -0.43
N PHE A 117 6.41 -9.05 -0.72
CA PHE A 117 6.84 -7.90 0.08
C PHE A 117 5.73 -6.86 0.22
N CYS A 118 4.98 -6.59 -0.85
CA CYS A 118 3.88 -5.63 -0.81
C CYS A 118 2.70 -6.07 0.08
N GLN A 119 2.52 -7.38 0.32
CA GLN A 119 1.52 -7.90 1.26
C GLN A 119 1.97 -7.71 2.70
N ILE A 120 3.24 -8.04 2.96
CA ILE A 120 3.89 -7.83 4.27
C ILE A 120 3.91 -6.35 4.64
N GLU A 121 4.39 -5.49 3.73
CA GLU A 121 4.45 -4.06 3.97
C GLU A 121 3.05 -3.45 4.19
N ALA A 122 2.03 -3.93 3.48
CA ALA A 122 0.66 -3.45 3.69
C ALA A 122 0.17 -3.78 5.11
N ILE A 123 0.34 -5.02 5.59
CA ILE A 123 -0.09 -5.38 6.94
C ILE A 123 0.76 -4.70 8.01
N GLU A 124 2.07 -4.58 7.79
CA GLU A 124 2.99 -3.88 8.70
C GLU A 124 2.65 -2.41 8.83
N THR A 125 2.23 -1.76 7.74
CA THR A 125 1.79 -0.36 7.78
C THR A 125 0.53 -0.21 8.64
N LEU A 126 -0.44 -1.12 8.50
CA LEU A 126 -1.66 -1.11 9.33
C LEU A 126 -1.32 -1.37 10.81
N ILE A 127 -0.48 -2.35 11.10
CA ILE A 127 0.01 -2.65 12.45
C ILE A 127 0.75 -1.45 13.03
N TYR A 128 1.62 -0.81 12.26
CA TYR A 128 2.40 0.34 12.70
C TYR A 128 1.49 1.46 13.17
N ILE A 129 0.50 1.84 12.35
CA ILE A 129 -0.46 2.90 12.67
C ILE A 129 -1.26 2.57 13.94
N THR A 130 -1.69 1.30 14.10
CA THR A 130 -2.56 0.89 15.21
C THR A 130 -1.80 0.65 16.53
N GLU A 131 -0.61 0.05 16.49
CA GLU A 131 0.07 -0.44 17.70
C GLU A 131 1.34 0.35 18.06
N VAL A 132 2.01 0.96 17.07
CA VAL A 132 3.40 1.40 17.20
C VAL A 132 3.53 2.92 17.14
N ALA A 133 2.88 3.58 16.18
CA ALA A 133 3.07 5.00 15.86
C ALA A 133 3.03 5.91 17.09
N ARG A 134 2.07 5.68 18.00
CA ARG A 134 1.91 6.47 19.21
C ARG A 134 3.11 6.40 20.17
N LYS A 135 3.78 5.24 20.22
CA LYS A 135 4.96 5.01 21.09
C LYS A 135 6.19 5.78 20.62
N TYR A 136 6.22 6.15 19.33
CA TYR A 136 7.33 6.83 18.67
C TYR A 136 7.05 8.30 18.36
N GLY A 137 5.95 8.86 18.89
CA GLY A 137 5.56 10.24 18.62
C GLY A 137 5.00 10.47 17.21
N ASP A 138 4.69 9.41 16.46
CA ASP A 138 4.13 9.48 15.11
C ASP A 138 2.60 9.61 15.09
N ASN A 139 2.03 10.23 16.13
CA ASN A 139 0.59 10.51 16.25
C ASN A 139 0.07 11.39 15.09
N TRP A 140 0.96 12.14 14.44
CA TRP A 140 0.66 12.93 13.26
C TRP A 140 0.05 12.08 12.14
N ILE A 141 0.42 10.79 12.01
CA ILE A 141 -0.13 9.91 10.96
C ILE A 141 -1.64 9.76 11.14
N GLU A 142 -2.08 9.43 12.35
CA GLU A 142 -3.51 9.28 12.66
C GLU A 142 -4.25 10.61 12.51
N ASN A 143 -3.64 11.72 12.97
CA ASN A 143 -4.23 13.04 12.87
C ASN A 143 -4.44 13.49 11.42
N GLU A 144 -3.46 13.30 10.54
CA GLU A 144 -3.57 13.61 9.12
C GLU A 144 -4.64 12.74 8.44
N ILE A 145 -4.71 11.44 8.78
CA ILE A 145 -5.77 10.56 8.27
C ILE A 145 -7.15 11.05 8.75
N ARG A 146 -7.28 11.46 10.01
CA ARG A 146 -8.55 11.99 10.54
C ARG A 146 -8.97 13.27 9.81
N ARG A 147 -8.06 14.22 9.64
CA ARG A 147 -8.32 15.46 8.87
C ARG A 147 -8.79 15.15 7.45
N ALA A 148 -8.07 14.27 6.74
CA ALA A 148 -8.47 13.87 5.39
C ALA A 148 -9.84 13.17 5.35
N ASN A 149 -10.21 12.42 6.39
CA ASN A 149 -11.56 11.84 6.49
C ASN A 149 -12.63 12.89 6.78
N GLU A 150 -12.35 13.86 7.65
CA GLU A 150 -13.26 14.96 7.98
C GLU A 150 -13.56 15.82 6.75
N ASP A 151 -12.53 16.15 5.97
CA ASP A 151 -12.67 16.95 4.75
C ASP A 151 -13.45 16.22 3.64
N ALA A 152 -13.30 14.89 3.54
CA ALA A 152 -13.90 14.11 2.45
C ALA A 152 -15.28 13.56 2.79
N ASN A 153 -15.42 12.87 3.93
CA ASN A 153 -16.67 12.29 4.39
C ASN A 153 -16.58 12.00 5.92
N PRO A 154 -17.11 12.86 6.79
CA PRO A 154 -16.92 12.75 8.24
C PRO A 154 -17.64 11.55 8.88
N GLY A 155 -17.36 11.32 10.16
CA GLY A 155 -18.10 10.34 11.00
C GLY A 155 -17.55 8.91 11.00
N LEU A 156 -16.61 8.58 10.12
CA LEU A 156 -15.92 7.29 10.12
C LEU A 156 -14.42 7.48 9.91
N PHE A 157 -13.62 6.85 10.78
CA PHE A 157 -12.18 6.78 10.58
C PHE A 157 -11.86 5.73 9.50
N ARG A 158 -11.31 6.15 8.36
CA ARG A 158 -10.98 5.25 7.25
C ARG A 158 -9.49 5.29 6.95
N ILE A 159 -8.92 4.10 6.77
CA ILE A 159 -7.58 3.91 6.26
C ILE A 159 -7.69 3.13 4.95
N ALA A 160 -6.93 3.54 3.93
CA ALA A 160 -6.90 2.86 2.65
C ALA A 160 -5.47 2.40 2.31
N SER A 161 -5.33 1.12 1.93
CA SER A 161 -4.10 0.58 1.35
C SER A 161 -4.28 0.41 -0.16
N LYS A 162 -3.65 1.28 -0.96
CA LYS A 162 -3.71 1.22 -2.42
C LYS A 162 -2.77 0.15 -2.94
N MET A 163 -3.35 -0.91 -3.53
CA MET A 163 -2.61 -2.08 -3.99
C MET A 163 -2.96 -2.44 -5.44
N ALA A 164 -1.94 -2.79 -6.23
CA ALA A 164 -2.09 -3.20 -7.62
C ALA A 164 -3.00 -4.44 -7.80
N THR A 165 -3.55 -4.62 -9.00
CA THR A 165 -4.21 -5.88 -9.37
C THR A 165 -3.17 -7.00 -9.44
N GLY A 166 -3.51 -8.19 -8.93
CA GLY A 166 -2.58 -9.32 -8.85
C GLY A 166 -1.63 -9.32 -7.65
N SER A 167 -1.54 -8.24 -6.86
CA SER A 167 -0.65 -8.19 -5.68
C SER A 167 -1.15 -8.97 -4.46
N GLY A 168 -2.35 -9.57 -4.52
CA GLY A 168 -2.93 -10.35 -3.43
C GLY A 168 -3.64 -9.53 -2.35
N LYS A 169 -4.46 -8.54 -2.76
CA LYS A 169 -5.33 -7.77 -1.84
C LYS A 169 -6.14 -8.65 -0.87
N THR A 170 -6.74 -9.73 -1.39
CA THR A 170 -7.51 -10.69 -0.57
C THR A 170 -6.67 -11.38 0.50
N VAL A 171 -5.38 -11.63 0.23
CA VAL A 171 -4.46 -12.20 1.23
C VAL A 171 -4.24 -11.20 2.37
N VAL A 172 -4.05 -9.92 2.05
CA VAL A 172 -3.93 -8.85 3.07
C VAL A 172 -5.22 -8.70 3.87
N MET A 173 -6.40 -8.84 3.25
CA MET A 173 -7.68 -8.85 3.98
C MET A 173 -7.75 -10.01 4.97
N ALA A 174 -7.35 -11.22 4.57
CA ALA A 174 -7.29 -12.38 5.46
C ALA A 174 -6.30 -12.16 6.62
N MET A 175 -5.12 -11.59 6.33
CA MET A 175 -4.12 -11.24 7.35
C MET A 175 -4.67 -10.20 8.34
N LEU A 176 -5.39 -9.19 7.86
CA LEU A 176 -6.05 -8.18 8.68
C LEU A 176 -7.11 -8.79 9.60
N ILE A 177 -7.99 -9.64 9.06
CA ILE A 177 -9.02 -10.35 9.85
C ILE A 177 -8.37 -11.23 10.91
N ALA A 178 -7.34 -12.00 10.55
CA ALA A 178 -6.62 -12.86 11.50
C ALA A 178 -5.93 -12.05 12.60
N TRP A 179 -5.23 -10.97 12.24
CA TRP A 179 -4.56 -10.09 13.20
C TRP A 179 -5.53 -9.45 14.18
N GLN A 180 -6.63 -8.89 13.68
CA GLN A 180 -7.65 -8.24 14.49
C GLN A 180 -8.35 -9.25 15.42
N THR A 181 -8.81 -10.37 14.87
CA THR A 181 -9.53 -11.41 15.62
C THR A 181 -8.68 -12.02 16.72
N LEU A 182 -7.44 -12.43 16.41
CA LEU A 182 -6.56 -13.10 17.38
C LEU A 182 -6.14 -12.15 18.50
N ASN A 183 -5.88 -10.88 18.19
CA ASN A 183 -5.61 -9.89 19.23
C ASN A 183 -6.84 -9.61 20.08
N LYS A 184 -8.03 -9.51 19.48
CA LYS A 184 -9.27 -9.29 20.23
C LYS A 184 -9.56 -10.43 21.20
N ILE A 185 -9.35 -11.68 20.78
CA ILE A 185 -9.48 -12.85 21.66
C ILE A 185 -8.47 -12.82 22.80
N ALA A 186 -7.20 -12.49 22.51
CA ALA A 186 -6.15 -12.45 23.52
C ALA A 186 -6.27 -11.25 24.47
N GLN A 187 -6.86 -10.14 24.02
CA GLN A 187 -7.02 -8.89 24.76
C GLN A 187 -8.44 -8.32 24.59
N PRO A 188 -9.47 -8.94 25.23
CA PRO A 188 -10.87 -8.59 24.99
C PRO A 188 -11.22 -7.12 25.25
N HIS A 189 -10.56 -6.49 26.23
CA HIS A 189 -10.80 -5.10 26.62
C HIS A 189 -10.03 -4.07 25.78
N ASP A 190 -9.14 -4.50 24.89
CA ASP A 190 -8.42 -3.57 24.03
C ASP A 190 -9.32 -3.10 22.88
N ALA A 191 -9.62 -1.80 22.87
CA ALA A 191 -10.50 -1.17 21.89
C ALA A 191 -9.85 -1.00 20.51
N ARG A 192 -8.54 -1.25 20.37
CA ARG A 192 -7.83 -1.19 19.10
C ARG A 192 -8.17 -2.35 18.16
N PHE A 193 -8.71 -3.44 18.72
CA PHE A 193 -8.98 -4.68 17.99
C PHE A 193 -10.47 -5.02 17.92
N THR A 194 -10.87 -5.72 16.85
CA THR A 194 -12.23 -6.20 16.61
C THR A 194 -12.25 -7.66 16.18
N ASP A 195 -13.34 -8.37 16.47
CA ASP A 195 -13.68 -9.70 15.97
C ASP A 195 -14.85 -9.66 14.97
N SER A 196 -15.39 -8.46 14.71
CA SER A 196 -16.57 -8.24 13.90
C SER A 196 -16.20 -7.46 12.63
N PHE A 197 -16.52 -8.02 11.47
CA PHE A 197 -16.13 -7.49 10.17
C PHE A 197 -17.31 -7.40 9.20
N LEU A 198 -17.39 -6.30 8.46
CA LEU A 198 -18.29 -6.14 7.32
C LEU A 198 -17.46 -6.00 6.04
N VAL A 199 -17.64 -6.93 5.10
CA VAL A 199 -16.99 -6.88 3.79
C VAL A 199 -18.00 -6.43 2.74
N VAL A 200 -17.81 -5.21 2.21
CA VAL A 200 -18.66 -4.64 1.17
C VAL A 200 -17.99 -4.86 -0.20
N THR A 201 -18.77 -5.33 -1.18
CA THR A 201 -18.29 -5.64 -2.53
C THR A 201 -19.22 -5.04 -3.59
N PRO A 202 -18.71 -4.68 -4.78
CA PRO A 202 -19.52 -4.04 -5.83
C PRO A 202 -20.57 -4.96 -6.47
N GLY A 203 -20.54 -6.28 -6.22
CA GLY A 203 -21.53 -7.21 -6.76
C GLY A 203 -21.34 -8.64 -6.26
N ILE A 204 -22.32 -9.50 -6.53
CA ILE A 204 -22.39 -10.88 -6.02
C ILE A 204 -21.21 -11.75 -6.45
N THR A 205 -20.68 -11.52 -7.66
CA THR A 205 -19.52 -12.28 -8.17
C THR A 205 -18.27 -12.06 -7.33
N ILE A 206 -18.04 -10.82 -6.88
CA ILE A 206 -16.89 -10.49 -6.01
C ILE A 206 -17.15 -10.99 -4.59
N ARG A 207 -18.38 -10.83 -4.07
CA ARG A 207 -18.80 -11.41 -2.79
C ARG A 207 -18.51 -12.91 -2.73
N ASP A 208 -18.92 -13.66 -3.74
CA ASP A 208 -18.79 -15.11 -3.75
C ASP A 208 -17.33 -15.56 -3.85
N ARG A 209 -16.47 -14.80 -4.56
CA ARG A 209 -15.00 -15.03 -4.53
C ARG A 209 -14.38 -14.75 -3.17
N LEU A 210 -14.89 -13.77 -2.42
CA LEU A 210 -14.38 -13.42 -1.10
C LEU A 210 -14.87 -14.35 0.02
N ARG A 211 -15.71 -15.35 -0.27
CA ARG A 211 -16.09 -16.39 0.72
C ARG A 211 -14.89 -17.15 1.28
N VAL A 212 -13.75 -17.13 0.60
CA VAL A 212 -12.47 -17.64 1.12
C VAL A 212 -11.99 -16.92 2.39
N LEU A 213 -12.59 -15.78 2.74
CA LEU A 213 -12.33 -15.03 3.97
C LEU A 213 -13.23 -15.46 5.13
N LEU A 214 -14.24 -16.29 4.89
CA LEU A 214 -15.04 -16.87 5.96
C LEU A 214 -14.19 -17.95 6.65
N PRO A 215 -13.96 -17.85 7.97
CA PRO A 215 -13.17 -18.83 8.71
C PRO A 215 -13.80 -20.23 8.71
#